data_AF-A0A1C5A7D1-F1
#
_entry.id   AF-A0A1C5A7D1-F1
#
_cell.length_a   1.000
_cell.length_b   1.000
_cell.length_c   1.000
_cell.angle_alpha   90.00
_cell.angle_beta   90.00
_cell.angle_gamma   90.00
#
_symmetry.space_group_name_H-M   'P 1'
#
loop_
_entity.id
_entity.type
_entity.pdbx_description
1 polymer ?
#
loop_
_entity_poly.entity_id
_entity_poly.type
_entity_poly.pdbx_seq_one_letter_code
_entity_poly.pdbx_strand_id
1 'polypeptide(L)'
;MTIVFADRGLHLGVLNALLDNDVVTEEDLTAIIESTGPDGPDDGYPGPGPRLAASLDLLHAVPVPSAAAAGITELDFDGGNDIYMLVEQALDIDTGGESDDYNVSSLEGIQALSGLESLDLDGHGYHPAPLDLTPLTGHPNLSKLFLTGDCTGAEALESLPALRDLDVSLAQLDDPDVLDRLEARGVKVHR
;
A
#
# COMPACT_ATOMS: atom_id res chain seq x y z
N MET A 1 8.48 3.44 -20.32
CA MET A 1 7.09 3.80 -19.97
C MET A 1 7.05 4.01 -18.46
N THR A 2 6.25 4.95 -17.99
CA THR A 2 6.06 5.23 -16.57
C THR A 2 4.59 5.06 -16.21
N ILE A 3 4.31 4.82 -14.93
CA ILE A 3 2.99 4.60 -14.37
C ILE A 3 2.83 5.49 -13.14
N VAL A 4 1.60 5.94 -12.90
CA VAL A 4 1.18 6.52 -11.63
C VAL A 4 -0.04 5.71 -11.19
N PHE A 5 0.09 5.01 -10.06
CA PHE A 5 -1.02 4.28 -9.44
C PHE A 5 -2.09 5.27 -9.01
N ALA A 6 -3.37 4.96 -9.21
CA ALA A 6 -4.45 5.90 -8.94
C ALA A 6 -4.63 6.15 -7.43
N ASP A 7 -4.48 5.11 -6.63
CA ASP A 7 -4.50 5.17 -5.18
C ASP A 7 -3.17 5.72 -4.63
N ARG A 8 -3.26 6.69 -3.72
CA ARG A 8 -2.11 7.38 -3.15
C ARG A 8 -1.33 6.48 -2.18
N GLY A 9 -2.02 5.72 -1.33
CA GLY A 9 -1.40 4.79 -0.38
C GLY A 9 -0.62 3.70 -1.12
N LEU A 10 -1.25 3.07 -2.12
CA LEU A 10 -0.60 2.08 -2.98
C LEU A 10 0.62 2.69 -3.69
N HIS A 11 0.50 3.91 -4.18
CA HIS A 11 1.62 4.60 -4.82
C HIS A 11 2.78 4.83 -3.84
N LEU A 12 2.50 5.24 -2.61
CA LEU A 12 3.53 5.42 -1.57
C LEU A 12 4.21 4.10 -1.22
N GLY A 13 3.46 3.00 -1.06
CA GLY A 13 4.05 1.67 -0.85
C GLY A 13 4.95 1.25 -2.01
N VAL A 14 4.56 1.56 -3.24
CA VAL A 14 5.41 1.34 -4.42
C VAL A 14 6.68 2.20 -4.36
N LEU A 15 6.58 3.48 -4.01
CA LEU A 15 7.76 4.33 -3.86
C LEU A 15 8.68 3.84 -2.73
N ASN A 16 8.12 3.31 -1.64
CA ASN A 16 8.90 2.67 -0.59
C ASN A 16 9.67 1.47 -1.13
N ALA A 17 9.01 0.55 -1.83
CA ALA A 17 9.70 -0.59 -2.42
C ALA A 17 10.77 -0.18 -3.46
N LEU A 18 10.58 0.95 -4.15
CA LEU A 18 11.61 1.50 -5.03
C LEU A 18 12.78 2.13 -4.26
N LEU A 19 12.52 2.69 -3.07
CA LEU A 19 13.54 3.20 -2.16
C LEU A 19 14.40 2.03 -1.65
N ASP A 20 13.76 0.96 -1.18
CA ASP A 20 14.44 -0.27 -0.70
C ASP A 20 15.30 -0.93 -1.77
N ASN A 21 14.92 -0.76 -3.05
CA ASN A 21 15.62 -1.30 -4.20
C ASN A 21 16.61 -0.30 -4.86
N ASP A 22 16.90 0.83 -4.21
CA ASP A 22 17.81 1.88 -4.71
C ASP A 22 17.42 2.46 -6.09
N VAL A 23 16.14 2.41 -6.47
CA VAL A 23 15.62 2.96 -7.74
C VAL A 23 15.30 4.45 -7.61
N VAL A 24 14.83 4.86 -6.43
CA VAL A 24 14.69 6.26 -6.00
C VAL A 24 15.53 6.45 -4.73
N THR A 25 15.88 7.70 -4.41
CA THR A 25 16.72 8.01 -3.24
C THR A 25 15.93 8.78 -2.19
N GLU A 26 16.31 8.63 -0.91
CA GLU A 26 15.76 9.44 0.18
C GLU A 26 15.95 10.94 -0.09
N GLU A 27 17.10 11.33 -0.65
CA GLU A 27 17.41 12.73 -0.98
C GLU A 27 16.42 13.30 -1.99
N ASP A 28 16.11 12.56 -3.05
CA ASP A 28 15.15 12.99 -4.08
C ASP A 28 13.74 13.12 -3.50
N LEU A 29 13.28 12.15 -2.70
CA LEU A 29 11.96 12.17 -2.09
C LEU A 29 11.84 13.29 -1.04
N THR A 30 12.89 13.50 -0.24
CA THR A 30 12.95 14.58 0.76
C THR A 30 12.89 15.94 0.06
N ALA A 31 13.65 16.14 -1.01
CA ALA A 31 13.62 17.38 -1.78
C ALA A 31 12.22 17.68 -2.35
N ILE A 32 11.46 16.65 -2.73
CA ILE A 32 10.07 16.80 -3.17
C ILE A 32 9.19 17.31 -2.02
N ILE A 33 9.29 16.73 -0.83
CA ILE A 33 8.51 17.14 0.34
C ILE A 33 8.88 18.57 0.77
N GLU A 34 10.17 18.88 0.86
CA GLU A 34 10.68 20.21 1.22
C GLU A 34 10.28 21.30 0.20
N SER A 35 10.02 20.93 -1.06
CA SER A 35 9.57 21.87 -2.09
C SER A 35 8.20 22.50 -1.78
N THR A 36 7.43 21.94 -0.83
CA THR A 36 6.20 22.55 -0.32
C THR A 36 6.43 23.83 0.50
N GLY A 37 7.69 24.19 0.75
CA GLY A 37 8.08 25.38 1.51
C GLY A 37 8.08 25.13 3.01
N PRO A 38 8.33 26.13 3.87
CA PRO A 38 8.21 25.98 5.31
C PRO A 38 6.73 25.88 5.72
N ASP A 39 6.46 25.35 6.91
CA ASP A 39 5.15 25.53 7.53
C ASP A 39 4.84 27.02 7.59
N GLY A 40 3.61 27.37 7.22
CA GLY A 40 3.08 28.69 7.48
C GLY A 40 3.18 29.00 8.99
N PRO A 41 2.84 30.23 9.42
CA PRO A 41 2.75 30.52 10.85
C PRO A 41 1.88 29.47 11.53
N ASP A 42 2.36 28.92 12.65
CA ASP A 42 1.64 27.99 13.52
C ASP A 42 0.18 28.45 13.67
N ASP A 43 -0.73 27.69 13.07
CA ASP A 43 -2.16 27.99 13.06
C ASP A 43 -2.88 27.44 14.31
N GLY A 44 -2.12 26.81 15.22
CA GLY A 44 -2.62 26.21 16.44
C GLY A 44 -3.40 24.91 16.22
N TYR A 45 -3.34 24.31 15.03
CA TYR A 45 -3.98 23.01 14.76
C TYR A 45 -3.05 21.86 15.18
N PRO A 46 -3.42 21.04 16.18
CA PRO A 46 -2.68 19.83 16.50
C PRO A 46 -2.96 18.77 15.43
N GLY A 47 -2.01 18.55 14.53
CA GLY A 47 -2.10 17.53 13.49
C GLY A 47 -1.20 17.86 12.30
N PRO A 48 -1.09 16.96 11.31
CA PRO A 48 -0.32 17.24 10.12
C PRO A 48 -0.88 18.50 9.44
N GLY A 49 -0.08 19.55 9.39
CA GLY A 49 -0.49 20.83 8.80
C GLY A 49 -0.87 20.68 7.32
N PRO A 50 -1.33 21.76 6.66
CA PRO A 50 -1.76 21.73 5.25
C PRO A 50 -0.67 21.27 4.26
N ARG A 51 0.58 21.19 4.71
CA ARG A 51 1.72 20.70 3.93
C ARG A 51 1.76 19.19 3.76
N LEU A 52 1.18 18.39 4.67
CA LEU A 52 1.17 16.93 4.48
C LEU A 52 0.45 16.57 3.18
N ALA A 53 -0.80 17.01 3.02
CA ALA A 53 -1.58 16.74 1.82
C ALA A 53 -0.85 17.17 0.54
N ALA A 54 -0.28 18.39 0.52
CA ALA A 54 0.48 18.89 -0.61
C ALA A 54 1.75 18.05 -0.91
N SER A 55 2.44 17.58 0.13
CA SER A 55 3.64 16.74 -0.02
C SER A 55 3.27 15.37 -0.56
N LEU A 56 2.19 14.77 -0.06
CA LEU A 56 1.69 13.49 -0.54
C LEU A 56 1.18 13.58 -1.98
N ASP A 57 0.56 14.70 -2.38
CA ASP A 57 0.17 14.94 -3.78
C ASP A 57 1.39 15.01 -4.71
N LEU A 58 2.50 15.61 -4.26
CA LEU A 58 3.74 15.67 -5.03
C LEU A 58 4.43 14.30 -5.12
N LEU A 59 4.46 13.54 -4.02
CA LEU A 59 4.97 12.18 -4.01
C LEU A 59 4.13 11.27 -4.92
N HIS A 60 2.80 11.38 -4.88
CA HIS A 60 1.89 10.63 -5.76
C HIS A 60 2.13 10.90 -7.25
N ALA A 61 2.60 12.10 -7.58
CA ALA A 61 2.93 12.46 -8.96
C ALA A 61 4.28 11.91 -9.45
N VAL A 62 5.08 11.27 -8.58
CA VAL A 62 6.39 10.71 -8.97
C VAL A 62 6.18 9.58 -9.98
N PRO A 63 6.76 9.67 -11.19
CA PRO A 63 6.54 8.67 -12.22
C PRO A 63 7.32 7.40 -11.91
N VAL A 64 6.61 6.27 -11.76
CA VAL A 64 7.23 4.96 -11.53
C VAL A 64 7.61 4.31 -12.86
N PRO A 65 8.89 3.93 -13.09
CA PRO A 65 9.27 3.17 -14.28
C PRO A 65 8.57 1.80 -14.30
N SER A 66 7.85 1.46 -15.38
CA SER A 66 7.06 0.22 -15.45
C SER A 66 7.92 -1.05 -15.25
N ALA A 67 9.19 -1.02 -15.67
CA ALA A 67 10.12 -2.13 -15.49
C ALA A 67 10.54 -2.30 -14.01
N ALA A 68 10.66 -1.20 -13.27
CA ALA A 68 10.96 -1.23 -11.85
C ALA A 68 9.74 -1.73 -11.06
N ALA A 69 8.55 -1.21 -11.38
CA ALA A 69 7.28 -1.70 -10.82
C ALA A 69 7.09 -3.21 -11.01
N ALA A 70 7.35 -3.72 -12.21
CA ALA A 70 7.26 -5.16 -12.50
C ALA A 70 8.30 -6.01 -11.73
N GLY A 71 9.36 -5.39 -11.20
CA GLY A 71 10.39 -6.05 -10.41
C GLY A 71 10.14 -6.05 -8.90
N ILE A 72 9.10 -5.36 -8.42
CA ILE A 72 8.72 -5.34 -7.00
C ILE A 72 8.15 -6.72 -6.64
N THR A 73 8.69 -7.34 -5.59
CA THR A 73 8.28 -8.67 -5.11
C THR A 73 7.48 -8.63 -3.82
N GLU A 74 7.58 -7.54 -3.07
CA GLU A 74 6.93 -7.38 -1.77
C GLU A 74 6.42 -5.95 -1.62
N LEU A 75 5.21 -5.82 -1.08
CA LEU A 75 4.66 -4.59 -0.56
C LEU A 75 4.10 -4.87 0.83
N ASP A 76 4.41 -3.96 1.74
CA ASP A 76 3.98 -3.96 3.12
C ASP A 76 3.41 -2.58 3.45
N PHE A 77 2.34 -2.57 4.24
CA PHE A 77 1.63 -1.39 4.69
C PHE A 77 1.50 -1.35 6.23
N ASP A 78 2.35 -2.06 6.97
CA ASP A 78 2.38 -2.17 8.44
C ASP A 78 2.70 -0.87 9.21
N GLY A 79 2.85 0.27 8.53
CA GLY A 79 3.22 1.56 9.13
C GLY A 79 4.73 1.73 9.39
N GLY A 80 5.53 0.68 9.22
CA GLY A 80 6.98 0.68 9.39
C GLY A 80 7.76 1.17 8.17
N ASN A 81 7.10 1.53 7.07
CA ASN A 81 7.75 1.92 5.83
C ASN A 81 8.60 3.20 6.00
N ASP A 82 9.84 3.15 5.51
CA ASP A 82 10.81 4.26 5.57
C ASP A 82 10.27 5.53 4.90
N ILE A 83 9.45 5.41 3.85
CA ILE A 83 8.83 6.57 3.20
C ILE A 83 7.91 7.36 4.14
N TYR A 84 7.23 6.71 5.08
CA TYR A 84 6.38 7.39 6.06
C TYR A 84 7.24 8.18 7.04
N MET A 85 8.33 7.57 7.52
CA MET A 85 9.29 8.20 8.43
C MET A 85 9.98 9.40 7.78
N LEU A 86 10.29 9.29 6.50
CA LEU A 86 10.86 10.38 5.70
C LEU A 86 9.89 11.56 5.60
N VAL A 87 8.62 11.31 5.27
CA VAL A 87 7.57 12.34 5.25
C VAL A 87 7.42 13.00 6.61
N GLU A 88 7.31 12.20 7.67
CA GLU A 88 7.13 12.69 9.03
C GLU A 88 8.31 13.54 9.50
N GLN A 89 9.54 13.07 9.28
CA GLN A 89 10.75 13.80 9.63
C GLN A 89 10.88 15.13 8.86
N ALA A 90 10.58 15.13 7.56
CA ALA A 90 10.67 16.33 6.73
C ALA A 90 9.61 17.40 7.09
N LEU A 91 8.51 16.97 7.73
CA LEU A 91 7.39 17.82 8.10
C LEU A 91 7.27 18.05 9.62
N ASP A 92 8.19 17.52 10.43
CA ASP A 92 8.13 17.56 11.91
C ASP A 92 6.80 17.00 12.46
N ILE A 93 6.31 15.92 11.85
CA ILE A 93 5.13 15.14 12.27
C ILE A 93 5.62 13.91 13.04
N ASP A 94 4.86 13.46 14.03
CA ASP A 94 5.15 12.26 14.81
C ASP A 94 3.87 11.42 14.94
N THR A 95 3.59 10.66 13.89
CA THR A 95 2.50 9.66 13.86
C THR A 95 3.02 8.24 13.92
N GLY A 96 4.33 8.01 13.72
CA GLY A 96 4.93 6.69 13.71
C GLY A 96 4.41 5.82 12.56
N GLY A 97 4.01 6.43 11.44
CA GLY A 97 3.43 5.75 10.29
C GLY A 97 1.94 5.40 10.44
N GLU A 98 1.31 5.69 11.58
CA GLU A 98 -0.09 5.35 11.86
C GLU A 98 -1.10 6.41 11.37
N SER A 99 -0.74 7.21 10.37
CA SER A 99 -1.65 8.23 9.81
C SER A 99 -2.58 7.66 8.73
N ASP A 100 -3.87 7.95 8.83
CA ASP A 100 -4.88 7.60 7.80
C ASP A 100 -4.52 8.14 6.40
N ASP A 101 -3.66 9.15 6.32
CA ASP A 101 -3.19 9.73 5.06
C ASP A 101 -2.40 8.73 4.19
N TYR A 102 -1.86 7.67 4.79
CA TYR A 102 -1.08 6.62 4.13
C TYR A 102 -1.92 5.40 3.69
N ASN A 103 -3.19 5.34 4.10
CA ASN A 103 -4.05 4.19 3.86
C ASN A 103 -4.21 3.87 2.36
N VAL A 104 -4.18 2.58 2.04
CA VAL A 104 -4.57 2.07 0.72
C VAL A 104 -6.09 1.99 0.67
N SER A 105 -6.70 2.70 -0.27
CA SER A 105 -8.16 2.68 -0.47
C SER A 105 -8.60 1.91 -1.72
N SER A 106 -7.66 1.59 -2.61
CA SER A 106 -7.90 0.80 -3.81
C SER A 106 -6.64 0.08 -4.27
N LEU A 107 -6.82 -1.13 -4.78
CA LEU A 107 -5.77 -1.94 -5.43
C LEU A 107 -5.71 -1.74 -6.95
N GLU A 108 -6.47 -0.79 -7.51
CA GLU A 108 -6.46 -0.52 -8.95
C GLU A 108 -5.05 -0.14 -9.45
N GLY A 109 -4.59 -0.87 -10.48
CA GLY A 109 -3.24 -0.72 -11.02
C GLY A 109 -2.24 -1.76 -10.52
N ILE A 110 -2.57 -2.54 -9.48
CA ILE A 110 -1.67 -3.56 -8.91
C ILE A 110 -1.21 -4.61 -9.92
N GLN A 111 -1.95 -4.83 -11.01
CA GLN A 111 -1.54 -5.69 -12.14
C GLN A 111 -0.23 -5.26 -12.83
N ALA A 112 0.21 -4.02 -12.60
CA ALA A 112 1.52 -3.54 -13.07
C ALA A 112 2.69 -4.14 -12.28
N LEU A 113 2.44 -4.63 -11.06
CA LEU A 113 3.41 -5.27 -10.16
C LEU A 113 3.51 -6.77 -10.46
N SER A 114 3.78 -7.13 -11.70
CA SER A 114 3.72 -8.54 -12.14
C SER A 114 4.71 -9.47 -11.42
N GLY A 115 5.72 -8.93 -10.75
CA GLY A 115 6.65 -9.65 -9.88
C GLY A 115 6.17 -9.86 -8.44
N LEU A 116 5.04 -9.27 -8.01
CA LEU A 116 4.61 -9.25 -6.61
C LEU A 116 4.29 -10.67 -6.11
N GLU A 117 4.99 -11.08 -5.05
CA GLU A 117 4.90 -12.39 -4.39
C GLU A 117 4.24 -12.31 -3.02
N SER A 118 4.43 -11.19 -2.32
CA SER A 118 3.91 -10.91 -0.97
C SER A 118 3.20 -9.56 -0.98
N LEU A 119 1.97 -9.52 -0.49
CA LEU A 119 1.23 -8.30 -0.26
C LEU A 119 0.70 -8.34 1.17
N ASP A 120 1.25 -7.48 2.02
CA ASP A 120 0.79 -7.30 3.38
C ASP A 120 -0.04 -6.02 3.47
N LEU A 121 -1.35 -6.17 3.66
CA LEU A 121 -2.27 -5.05 3.87
C LEU A 121 -2.65 -4.91 5.35
N ASP A 122 -1.88 -5.50 6.27
CA ASP A 122 -2.04 -5.33 7.72
C ASP A 122 -1.57 -3.94 8.17
N GLY A 123 -2.16 -2.90 7.57
CA GLY A 123 -1.91 -1.53 7.94
C GLY A 123 -2.76 -1.11 9.13
N HIS A 124 -2.19 -0.21 9.94
CA HIS A 124 -2.85 0.39 11.09
C HIS A 124 -4.15 1.10 10.69
N GLY A 125 -5.28 0.39 10.75
CA GLY A 125 -6.54 1.03 11.08
C GLY A 125 -7.73 0.75 10.17
N TYR A 126 -8.85 1.21 10.70
CA TYR A 126 -10.19 1.09 10.15
C TYR A 126 -10.28 1.72 8.75
N HIS A 127 -10.42 0.88 7.73
CA HIS A 127 -10.89 1.35 6.43
C HIS A 127 -12.37 1.74 6.56
N PRO A 128 -12.76 3.00 6.29
CA PRO A 128 -14.16 3.41 6.37
C PRO A 128 -15.02 2.78 5.28
N ALA A 129 -14.39 2.26 4.22
CA ALA A 129 -15.04 1.56 3.12
C ALA A 129 -14.38 0.18 2.93
N PRO A 130 -15.14 -0.83 2.51
CA PRO A 130 -14.56 -2.13 2.17
C PRO A 130 -13.52 -2.02 1.05
N LEU A 131 -12.44 -2.79 1.17
CA LEU A 131 -11.42 -2.89 0.13
C LEU A 131 -11.86 -3.86 -0.97
N ASP A 132 -11.88 -3.41 -2.22
CA ASP A 132 -12.20 -4.27 -3.37
C ASP A 132 -10.99 -5.11 -3.79
N LEU A 133 -11.11 -6.44 -3.69
CA LEU A 133 -10.08 -7.41 -4.06
C LEU A 133 -10.11 -7.77 -5.55
N THR A 134 -11.12 -7.34 -6.32
CA THR A 134 -11.24 -7.64 -7.75
C THR A 134 -9.98 -7.33 -8.57
N PRO A 135 -9.22 -6.24 -8.33
CA PRO A 135 -7.97 -5.95 -9.04
C PRO A 135 -6.89 -7.05 -8.91
N LEU A 136 -6.96 -7.91 -7.89
CA LEU A 136 -6.05 -9.04 -7.71
C LEU A 136 -6.33 -10.21 -8.67
N THR A 137 -7.43 -10.17 -9.43
CA THR A 137 -7.86 -11.31 -10.26
C THR A 137 -6.75 -11.80 -11.19
N GLY A 138 -6.34 -13.07 -11.02
CA GLY A 138 -5.33 -13.73 -11.84
C GLY A 138 -3.90 -13.24 -11.61
N HIS A 139 -3.61 -12.54 -10.51
CA HIS A 139 -2.26 -12.06 -10.21
C HIS A 139 -1.24 -13.22 -10.23
N PRO A 140 -0.21 -13.18 -11.09
CA PRO A 140 0.49 -14.39 -11.51
C PRO A 140 1.36 -15.03 -10.42
N ASN A 141 1.95 -14.21 -9.54
CA ASN A 141 2.96 -14.64 -8.60
C ASN A 141 2.57 -14.45 -7.13
N LEU A 142 1.41 -13.84 -6.85
CA LEU A 142 1.02 -13.51 -5.48
C LEU A 142 0.78 -14.79 -4.68
N SER A 143 1.63 -15.01 -3.69
CA SER A 143 1.73 -16.26 -2.95
C SER A 143 1.40 -16.12 -1.47
N LYS A 144 1.62 -14.92 -0.92
CA LYS A 144 1.25 -14.53 0.44
C LYS A 144 0.40 -13.28 0.40
N LEU A 145 -0.70 -13.30 1.14
CA LEU A 145 -1.61 -12.18 1.24
C LEU A 145 -2.08 -12.05 2.69
N PHE A 146 -1.94 -10.87 3.26
CA PHE A 146 -2.47 -10.53 4.58
C PHE A 146 -3.53 -9.46 4.38
N LEU A 147 -4.72 -9.67 4.94
CA LEU A 147 -5.87 -8.80 4.79
C LEU A 147 -6.34 -8.31 6.15
N THR A 148 -6.80 -7.06 6.19
CA THR A 148 -7.44 -6.44 7.35
C THR A 148 -8.72 -5.72 6.94
N GLY A 149 -9.65 -5.55 7.87
CA GLY A 149 -10.91 -4.82 7.66
C GLY A 149 -11.93 -5.54 6.77
N ASP A 150 -12.95 -4.79 6.32
CA ASP A 150 -13.97 -5.33 5.41
C ASP A 150 -13.41 -5.42 3.98
N CYS A 151 -13.62 -6.55 3.30
CA CYS A 151 -13.20 -6.78 1.93
C CYS A 151 -14.38 -7.24 1.06
N THR A 152 -14.41 -6.77 -0.19
CA THR A 152 -15.37 -7.21 -1.21
C THR A 152 -14.66 -7.89 -2.39
N GLY A 153 -15.39 -8.68 -3.17
CA GLY A 153 -14.83 -9.36 -4.34
C GLY A 153 -13.96 -10.55 -3.96
N ALA A 154 -14.28 -11.25 -2.86
CA ALA A 154 -13.47 -12.35 -2.34
C ALA A 154 -13.26 -13.50 -3.34
N GLU A 155 -14.13 -13.66 -4.35
CA GLU A 155 -13.95 -14.62 -5.46
C GLU A 155 -12.62 -14.42 -6.23
N ALA A 156 -12.06 -13.20 -6.22
CA ALA A 156 -10.76 -12.92 -6.81
C ALA A 156 -9.64 -13.78 -6.22
N LEU A 157 -9.72 -14.11 -4.93
CA LEU A 157 -8.73 -14.95 -4.24
C LEU A 157 -8.63 -16.35 -4.87
N GLU A 158 -9.73 -16.89 -5.38
CA GLU A 158 -9.72 -18.19 -6.04
C GLU A 158 -9.03 -18.16 -7.41
N SER A 159 -8.94 -16.99 -8.03
CA SER A 159 -8.26 -16.85 -9.32
C SER A 159 -6.74 -16.77 -9.18
N LEU A 160 -6.20 -16.62 -7.97
CA LEU A 160 -4.77 -16.52 -7.70
C LEU A 160 -4.11 -17.90 -7.86
N PRO A 161 -3.27 -18.12 -8.89
CA PRO A 161 -2.69 -19.44 -9.18
C PRO A 161 -1.55 -19.80 -8.22
N ALA A 162 -0.90 -18.80 -7.62
CA ALA A 162 0.28 -18.97 -6.77
C ALA A 162 -0.03 -18.85 -5.27
N LEU A 163 -1.26 -18.48 -4.87
CA LEU A 163 -1.62 -18.25 -3.47
C LEU A 163 -1.38 -19.50 -2.64
N ARG A 164 -0.66 -19.35 -1.52
CA ARG A 164 -0.26 -20.43 -0.62
C ARG A 164 -0.47 -20.09 0.84
N ASP A 165 -0.36 -18.82 1.21
CA ASP A 165 -0.53 -18.32 2.57
C ASP A 165 -1.50 -17.14 2.52
N LEU A 166 -2.57 -17.20 3.31
CA LEU A 166 -3.60 -16.17 3.39
C LEU A 166 -3.89 -15.92 4.87
N ASP A 167 -3.67 -14.69 5.33
CA ASP A 167 -4.11 -14.23 6.64
C ASP A 167 -5.35 -13.34 6.50
N VAL A 168 -6.42 -13.72 7.19
CA VAL A 168 -7.68 -12.99 7.30
C VAL A 168 -8.12 -12.86 8.75
N SER A 169 -7.22 -13.04 9.72
CA SER A 169 -7.53 -12.99 11.16
C SER A 169 -8.09 -11.65 11.62
N LEU A 170 -7.81 -10.58 10.85
CA LEU A 170 -8.32 -9.23 11.06
C LEU A 170 -9.26 -8.75 9.94
N ALA A 171 -9.64 -9.63 9.00
CA ALA A 171 -10.48 -9.29 7.86
C ALA A 171 -11.87 -9.94 7.90
N GLN A 172 -12.83 -9.28 7.25
CA GLN A 172 -14.16 -9.81 6.97
C GLN A 172 -14.42 -9.82 5.47
N LEU A 173 -14.62 -11.01 4.91
CA LEU A 173 -14.90 -11.19 3.49
C LEU A 173 -16.40 -11.17 3.20
N ASP A 174 -16.78 -10.64 2.04
CA ASP A 174 -18.16 -10.67 1.53
C ASP A 174 -18.64 -12.08 1.12
N ASP A 175 -17.71 -12.99 0.82
CA ASP A 175 -17.94 -14.44 0.70
C ASP A 175 -16.96 -15.22 1.61
N PRO A 176 -17.34 -15.53 2.86
CA PRO A 176 -16.47 -16.30 3.76
C PRO A 176 -16.28 -17.77 3.36
N ASP A 177 -17.18 -18.33 2.52
CA ASP A 177 -17.05 -19.72 2.08
C ASP A 177 -15.84 -19.90 1.13
N VAL A 178 -15.27 -18.81 0.61
CA VAL A 178 -14.04 -18.83 -0.19
C VAL A 178 -12.89 -19.48 0.59
N LEU A 179 -12.84 -19.30 1.91
CA LEU A 179 -11.74 -19.78 2.75
C LEU A 179 -11.68 -21.30 2.75
N ASP A 180 -12.83 -21.97 2.84
CA ASP A 180 -12.93 -23.44 2.78
C ASP A 180 -12.52 -23.96 1.39
N ARG A 181 -12.85 -23.22 0.32
CA ARG A 181 -12.46 -23.57 -1.06
C ARG A 181 -10.95 -23.43 -1.27
N LEU A 182 -10.32 -22.41 -0.67
CA LEU A 182 -8.88 -22.19 -0.71
C LEU A 182 -8.13 -23.26 0.11
N GLU A 183 -8.60 -23.59 1.30
CA GLU A 183 -8.04 -24.70 2.10
C GLU A 183 -8.13 -26.04 1.36
N ALA A 184 -9.24 -26.31 0.69
CA ALA A 184 -9.40 -27.51 -0.13
C ALA A 184 -8.40 -27.58 -1.31
N ARG A 185 -7.88 -26.44 -1.76
CA ARG A 185 -6.79 -26.34 -2.75
C ARG A 185 -5.39 -26.41 -2.15
N GLY A 186 -5.28 -26.46 -0.82
CA GLY A 186 -4.01 -26.52 -0.09
C GLY A 186 -3.43 -25.16 0.29
N VAL A 187 -4.21 -24.08 0.22
CA VAL A 187 -3.81 -22.78 0.79
C VAL A 187 -3.85 -22.87 2.31
N LYS A 188 -2.82 -22.36 2.97
CA LYS A 188 -2.78 -22.18 4.42
C LYS A 188 -3.54 -20.90 4.76
N VAL A 189 -4.67 -21.03 5.46
CA VAL A 189 -5.51 -19.90 5.85
C VAL A 189 -5.41 -19.67 7.36
N HIS A 190 -5.19 -18.41 7.74
CA HIS A 190 -5.23 -17.94 9.12
C HIS A 190 -6.53 -17.16 9.33
N ARG A 191 -7.33 -17.57 10.30
CA ARG A 191 -8.64 -16.99 10.63
C ARG A 191 -8.70 -16.68 12.12
#